data_AF-A0A7K0C2V3-F1
#
_entry.id   AF-A0A7K0C2V3-F1
#
_cell.length_a   1.000
_cell.length_b   1.000
_cell.length_c   1.000
_cell.angle_alpha   90.00
_cell.angle_beta   90.00
_cell.angle_gamma   90.00
#
_symmetry.space_group_name_H-M   'P 1'
#
loop_
_entity.id
_entity.type
_entity.pdbx_description
1 polymer ?
#
loop_
_entity_poly.entity_id
_entity_poly.type
_entity_poly.pdbx_seq_one_letter_code
_entity_poly.pdbx_strand_id
1 'polypeptide(L)' 'MSGDLSRTYLSIPQAGERVGVGASTIRQWIHRGHLPAVRIGRRVFVRELDLLKAERATRHRGGTRRTA' A
#
# COMPACT_ATOMS: atom_id res chain seq x y z
N MET A 1 -13.52 -14.92 11.74
CA MET A 1 -13.67 -13.44 11.67
C MET A 1 -12.91 -12.95 10.44
N SER A 2 -13.54 -12.97 9.27
CA SER A 2 -12.89 -12.64 8.00
C SER A 2 -13.89 -11.91 7.13
N GLY A 3 -13.50 -10.83 6.47
CA GLY A 3 -14.19 -10.50 5.22
C GLY A 3 -14.22 -9.08 4.71
N ASP A 4 -13.70 -8.05 5.39
CA ASP A 4 -13.87 -6.67 4.89
C ASP A 4 -12.58 -5.89 4.63
N LEU A 5 -11.49 -6.59 4.29
CA LEU A 5 -10.27 -5.96 3.78
C LEU A 5 -10.53 -5.13 2.50
N SER A 6 -11.65 -5.38 1.82
CA SER A 6 -12.14 -4.60 0.66
C SER A 6 -12.62 -3.19 0.99
N ARG A 7 -13.14 -2.93 2.20
CA ARG A 7 -13.57 -1.59 2.62
C ARG A 7 -12.65 -0.97 3.67
N THR A 8 -11.64 -1.69 4.15
CA THR A 8 -10.59 -1.12 5.00
C THR A 8 -9.75 -0.12 4.19
N TYR A 9 -9.92 1.16 4.52
CA TYR A 9 -9.10 2.25 4.01
C TYR A 9 -7.98 2.55 5.01
N LEU A 10 -6.74 2.39 4.58
CA LEU A 10 -5.55 2.66 5.37
C LEU A 10 -4.92 3.97 4.93
N SER A 11 -4.41 4.75 5.87
CA SER A 11 -3.54 5.88 5.54
C SER A 11 -2.18 5.38 5.05
N ILE A 12 -1.44 6.19 4.29
CA ILE A 12 -0.09 5.83 3.79
C ILE A 12 0.85 5.24 4.86
N PRO A 13 1.05 5.84 6.05
CA PRO A 13 1.93 5.26 7.06
C PRO A 13 1.43 3.89 7.54
N GLN A 14 0.14 3.77 7.80
CA GLN A 14 -0.51 2.54 8.28
C GLN A 14 -0.45 1.41 7.24
N ALA A 15 -0.59 1.76 5.95
CA ALA A 15 -0.40 0.85 4.83
C ALA A 15 1.04 0.35 4.75
N GLY A 16 2.01 1.24 4.97
CA GLY A 16 3.42 0.88 5.03
C GLY A 16 3.70 -0.15 6.14
N GLU A 17 3.22 0.13 7.35
CA GLU A 17 3.34 -0.80 8.48
C GLU A 17 2.67 -2.15 8.19
N ARG A 18 1.52 -2.15 7.51
CA ARG A 18 0.79 -3.38 7.19
C ARG A 18 1.55 -4.36 6.31
N VAL A 19 2.28 -3.86 5.31
CA VAL A 19 3.08 -4.72 4.42
C VAL A 19 4.57 -4.73 4.77
N GLY A 20 4.97 -4.00 5.82
CA GLY A 20 6.36 -3.87 6.25
C GLY A 20 7.24 -3.08 5.27
N VAL A 21 6.68 -2.09 4.57
CA VAL A 21 7.43 -1.20 3.66
C VAL A 21 7.37 0.24 4.14
N GLY A 22 8.43 1.01 3.87
CA GLY A 22 8.44 2.43 4.20
C GLY A 22 7.33 3.22 3.47
N ALA A 23 6.83 4.28 4.11
CA ALA A 23 5.83 5.18 3.50
C ALA A 23 6.27 5.76 2.14
N SER A 24 7.59 5.91 1.93
CA SER A 24 8.22 6.31 0.68
C SER A 24 7.95 5.32 -0.45
N THR A 25 7.98 4.01 -0.14
CA THR A 25 7.71 2.93 -1.08
C THR A 25 6.24 2.92 -1.48
N ILE A 26 5.33 3.10 -0.52
CA ILE A 26 3.90 3.25 -0.80
C ILE A 26 3.64 4.43 -1.74
N ARG A 27 4.24 5.61 -1.47
CA ARG A 27 4.12 6.76 -2.39
C ARG A 27 4.67 6.46 -3.78
N GLN A 28 5.79 5.73 -3.88
CA GLN A 28 6.31 5.29 -5.18
C GLN A 28 5.36 4.34 -5.89
N TRP A 29 4.70 3.40 -5.20
CA TRP A 29 3.72 2.52 -5.80
C TRP A 29 2.52 3.29 -6.33
N ILE A 30 2.05 4.31 -5.60
CA ILE A 30 0.99 5.20 -6.04
C ILE A 30 1.44 5.98 -7.28
N HIS A 31 2.62 6.60 -7.24
CA HIS A 31 3.14 7.40 -8.34
C HIS A 31 3.39 6.57 -9.61
N ARG A 32 3.84 5.33 -9.47
CA ARG A 32 4.05 4.38 -10.58
C ARG A 32 2.74 3.75 -11.09
N GLY A 33 1.60 4.00 -10.43
CA GLY A 33 0.30 3.41 -10.79
C GLY A 33 0.10 1.96 -10.36
N HIS A 34 0.97 1.42 -9.50
CA HIS A 34 0.82 0.07 -8.95
C HIS A 34 -0.18 0.00 -7.79
N LEU A 35 -0.39 1.11 -7.10
CA LEU A 35 -1.31 1.19 -5.95
C LEU A 35 -2.35 2.31 -6.18
N PRO A 36 -3.64 1.98 -6.39
CA PRO A 36 -4.68 2.98 -6.44
C PRO A 36 -4.86 3.65 -5.08
N ALA A 37 -4.74 4.98 -5.07
CA ALA A 37 -4.96 5.81 -3.89
C ALA A 37 -6.28 6.57 -4.01
N VAL A 38 -7.06 6.54 -2.95
CA VAL A 38 -8.31 7.27 -2.81
C VAL A 38 -8.06 8.52 -1.98
N ARG A 39 -8.28 9.69 -2.56
CA ARG A 39 -8.14 10.98 -1.86
C ARG A 39 -9.49 11.34 -1.25
N ILE A 40 -9.56 11.39 0.08
CA ILE A 40 -10.76 11.80 0.82
C ILE A 40 -10.43 13.13 1.48
N GLY A 41 -10.92 14.22 0.88
CA GLY A 41 -10.56 15.58 1.27
C GLY A 41 -9.06 15.86 1.10
N ARG A 42 -8.40 16.26 2.20
CA ARG A 42 -6.95 16.56 2.23
C ARG A 42 -6.07 15.33 2.48
N ARG A 43 -6.65 14.17 2.80
CA ARG A 43 -5.91 12.96 3.18
C ARG A 43 -5.96 11.92 2.07
N VAL A 44 -4.88 11.15 1.96
CA VAL A 44 -4.74 10.07 0.99
C VAL A 44 -4.87 8.73 1.71
N PHE A 45 -5.80 7.92 1.23
CA PHE A 45 -6.07 6.58 1.72
C PHE A 45 -5.81 5.56 0.62
N VAL A 46 -5.52 4.33 1.01
CA VAL A 46 -5.34 3.20 0.11
C VAL A 46 -6.16 2.04 0.64
N ARG A 47 -6.71 1.21 -0.26
CA ARG A 47 -7.45 0.02 0.15
C ARG A 47 -6.46 -1.07 0.54
N GLU A 48 -6.73 -1.78 1.62
CA GLU A 48 -5.88 -2.89 2.08
C GLU A 48 -5.79 -4.00 1.02
N LEU A 49 -6.89 -4.29 0.31
CA LEU A 49 -6.89 -5.26 -0.78
C LEU A 49 -5.98 -4.87 -1.95
N ASP A 50 -5.98 -3.60 -2.35
CA ASP A 50 -5.12 -3.11 -3.43
C ASP A 50 -3.66 -3.01 -2.99
N LEU A 51 -3.42 -2.69 -1.72
CA LEU A 51 -2.10 -2.72 -1.10
C LEU A 51 -1.48 -4.12 -1.17
N LEU A 52 -2.24 -5.16 -0.82
CA LEU A 52 -1.78 -6.55 -0.90
C LEU A 52 -1.53 -6.99 -2.35
N LYS A 53 -2.36 -6.54 -3.30
CA LYS A 53 -2.11 -6.80 -4.73
C LYS A 53 -0.81 -6.14 -5.20
N ALA A 54 -0.59 -4.88 -4.83
CA ALA A 54 0.62 -4.13 -5.18
C ALA A 54 1.86 -4.78 -4.57
N GLU A 55 1.78 -5.22 -3.31
CA GLU A 55 2.86 -5.93 -2.61
C GLU A 55 3.23 -7.23 -3.32
N ARG A 56 2.25 -8.08 -3.65
CA ARG A 56 2.51 -9.30 -4.43
C ARG A 56 3.13 -8.99 -5.78
N ALA A 57 2.57 -8.03 -6.51
CA ALA A 57 3.07 -7.63 -7.83
C ALA A 57 4.50 -7.08 -7.80
N THR A 58 4.89 -6.39 -6.73
CA THR A 58 6.24 -5.84 -6.56
C THR A 58 7.23 -6.83 -5.96
N ARG A 59 6.81 -7.71 -5.02
CA ARG A 59 7.65 -8.83 -4.53
C ARG A 59 8.04 -9.79 -5.65
N HIS A 60 7.19 -9.99 -6.65
CA HIS A 60 7.53 -10.78 -7.83
C HIS A 60 8.60 -10.12 -8.73
N ARG A 61 8.84 -8.81 -8.63
CA ARG A 61 9.69 -8.07 -9.58
C ARG A 61 10.99 -7.52 -8.99
N GLY A 62 11.08 -7.39 -7.67
CA GLY A 62 12.22 -6.75 -7.01
C GLY A 62 12.38 -7.24 -5.60
N GLY A 63 13.05 -8.38 -5.43
CA GLY A 63 13.65 -8.72 -4.15
C GLY A 63 14.59 -7.59 -3.72
N THR A 64 14.35 -7.07 -2.52
CA THR A 64 15.20 -6.15 -1.75
C THR A 64 15.10 -4.64 -2.00
N ARG A 65 14.76 -3.91 -0.94
CA ARG A 65 15.68 -2.99 -0.24
C ARG A 65 15.16 -2.86 1.19
N ARG A 66 15.78 -3.60 2.11
CA ARG A 66 15.64 -3.44 3.56
C ARG A 66 16.15 -2.04 3.91
N THR A 67 15.26 -1.13 4.28
CA THR A 67 15.64 0.12 4.94
C THR A 67 15.74 -0.17 6.44
N ALA A 68 16.92 0.15 6.97
CA ALA A 68 17.35 0.01 8.36
C ALA A 68 16.51 0.81 9.36
#